data_AF-A0A255HRT0-F1
#
_entry.id   AF-A0A255HRT0-F1
#
_cell.length_a   1.000
_cell.length_b   1.000
_cell.length_c   1.000
_cell.angle_alpha   90.00
_cell.angle_beta   90.00
_cell.angle_gamma   90.00
#
_symmetry.space_group_name_H-M   'P 1'
#
loop_
_entity.id
_entity.type
_entity.pdbx_description
1 polymer ?
#
loop_
_entity_poly.entity_id
_entity_poly.type
_entity_poly.pdbx_seq_one_letter_code
_entity_poly.pdbx_strand_id
1 'polypeptide(L)' 'MVERKCRCCRSTFWARAADVKRGWGLYCSKSCKAIRQEARTGQYQAYQDRRDGHEGGEFTNAHQFSNEEHDCNKD' A
#
# COMPACT_ATOMS: atom_id res chain seq x y z
N MET A 1 -21.60 -7.58 -20.09
CA MET A 1 -20.19 -7.14 -19.88
C MET A 1 -19.85 -6.09 -20.93
N VAL A 2 -18.79 -5.30 -20.74
CA VAL A 2 -18.36 -4.23 -21.65
C VAL A 2 -16.88 -4.42 -21.96
N GLU A 3 -16.50 -4.31 -23.23
CA GLU A 3 -15.11 -4.39 -23.65
C GLU A 3 -14.36 -3.08 -23.32
N ARG A 4 -13.17 -3.19 -22.75
CA ARG A 4 -12.31 -2.06 -22.38
C ARG A 4 -10.85 -2.38 -22.67
N LYS A 5 -10.05 -1.33 -22.88
CA LYS A 5 -8.59 -1.43 -23.01
C LYS A 5 -7.92 -1.11 -21.67
N CYS A 6 -6.99 -1.96 -21.26
CA CYS A 6 -6.20 -1.77 -20.04
C CYS A 6 -5.29 -0.54 -20.17
N ARG A 7 -5.32 0.36 -19.18
CA ARG A 7 -4.46 1.57 -19.16
C ARG A 7 -2.97 1.30 -18.87
N CYS A 8 -2.62 0.05 -18.56
CA CYS A 8 -1.24 -0.38 -18.30
C CYS A 8 -0.66 -1.11 -19.51
N CYS A 9 -1.18 -2.31 -19.83
CA CYS A 9 -0.65 -3.16 -20.89
C CYS A 9 -1.33 -3.00 -22.25
N ARG A 10 -2.39 -2.16 -22.36
CA ARG A 10 -3.17 -1.92 -23.59
C ARG A 10 -3.96 -3.12 -24.13
N SER A 11 -3.96 -4.26 -23.44
CA SER A 11 -4.78 -5.41 -23.82
C SER A 11 -6.28 -5.11 -23.67
N THR A 12 -7.09 -5.74 -24.52
CA THR A 12 -8.56 -5.72 -24.38
C THR A 12 -8.98 -6.71 -23.29
N PHE A 13 -10.00 -6.35 -22.52
CA PHE A 13 -10.59 -7.20 -21.50
C PHE A 13 -12.07 -6.87 -21.29
N TRP A 14 -12.81 -7.82 -20.74
CA TRP A 14 -14.22 -7.68 -20.42
C TRP A 14 -14.41 -7.21 -18.98
N ALA A 15 -15.09 -6.08 -18.79
CA ALA A 15 -15.45 -5.55 -17.48
C ALA A 15 -16.96 -5.61 -17.26
N ARG A 16 -17.42 -5.69 -16.00
CA ARG A 16 -18.85 -5.56 -15.70
C ARG A 16 -19.30 -4.12 -15.89
N ALA A 17 -20.45 -3.92 -16.52
CA ALA A 17 -20.99 -2.59 -16.78
C ALA A 17 -21.17 -1.76 -15.51
N ALA A 18 -21.58 -2.40 -14.40
CA ALA A 18 -21.73 -1.75 -13.09
C ALA A 18 -20.41 -1.20 -12.54
N ASP A 19 -19.31 -1.97 -12.66
CA ASP A 19 -17.98 -1.54 -12.23
C ASP A 19 -17.51 -0.35 -13.09
N VAL A 20 -17.71 -0.43 -14.41
CA VAL A 20 -17.38 0.67 -15.33
C VAL A 20 -18.15 1.95 -15.00
N LYS A 21 -19.46 1.85 -14.70
CA LYS A 21 -20.30 3.02 -14.33
C LYS A 21 -19.81 3.70 -13.03
N ARG A 22 -19.21 2.94 -12.12
CA ARG A 22 -18.58 3.45 -10.89
C ARG A 22 -17.18 4.03 -11.11
N GLY A 23 -16.67 4.03 -12.34
CA GLY A 23 -15.30 4.44 -12.66
C GLY A 23 -14.22 3.35 -12.44
N TRP A 24 -14.64 2.11 -12.17
CA TRP A 24 -13.75 0.95 -12.08
C TRP A 24 -13.53 0.32 -13.47
N GLY A 25 -12.86 -0.83 -13.54
CA GLY A 25 -12.65 -1.54 -14.81
C GLY A 25 -11.71 -0.80 -15.77
N LEU A 26 -10.62 -0.21 -15.23
CA LEU A 26 -9.57 0.47 -16.00
C LEU A 26 -8.37 -0.43 -16.34
N TYR A 27 -8.24 -1.55 -15.62
CA TYR A 27 -7.12 -2.47 -15.70
C TYR A 27 -7.63 -3.89 -15.82
N CYS A 28 -6.96 -4.71 -16.63
CA CYS A 28 -7.32 -6.10 -16.85
C CYS A 28 -6.98 -7.00 -15.64
N SER A 29 -6.04 -6.60 -14.79
CA SER A 29 -5.59 -7.39 -13.64
C SER A 29 -5.20 -6.50 -12.44
N LYS A 30 -5.16 -7.11 -11.25
CA LYS A 30 -4.64 -6.48 -10.03
C LYS A 30 -3.19 -6.02 -10.22
N SER A 31 -2.38 -6.82 -10.91
CA SER A 31 -0.98 -6.50 -11.21
C SER A 31 -0.84 -5.25 -12.08
N CYS A 32 -1.66 -5.10 -13.13
CA CYS A 32 -1.66 -3.90 -13.97
C CYS A 32 -2.05 -2.64 -13.19
N LYS A 33 -2.99 -2.77 -12.25
CA LYS A 33 -3.34 -1.66 -11.34
C LYS A 33 -2.16 -1.33 -10.41
N ALA A 34 -1.54 -2.34 -9.80
CA ALA A 34 -0.43 -2.17 -8.87
C ALA A 34 0.78 -1.49 -9.53
N ILE A 35 1.18 -1.89 -10.75
CA ILE A 35 2.27 -1.27 -11.51
C ILE A 35 2.02 0.23 -11.71
N ARG A 36 0.82 0.60 -12.15
CA ARG A 36 0.47 2.00 -12.41
C ARG A 36 0.31 2.80 -11.13
N GLN A 37 -0.16 2.16 -10.06
CA GLN A 37 -0.22 2.78 -8.75
C GLN A 37 1.19 3.08 -8.24
N GLU A 38 2.09 2.10 -8.32
CA GLU A 38 3.45 2.24 -7.81
C GLU A 38 4.26 3.26 -8.58
N ALA A 39 4.15 3.29 -9.91
CA ALA A 39 4.76 4.34 -10.72
C ALA A 39 4.27 5.76 -10.37
N ARG A 40 3.08 5.89 -9.75
CA ARG A 40 2.52 7.19 -9.33
C ARG A 40 2.89 7.54 -7.89
N THR A 41 2.92 6.56 -6.98
CA THR A 41 2.99 6.81 -5.54
C THR A 41 4.30 6.40 -4.88
N GLY A 42 5.11 5.56 -5.53
CA GLY A 42 6.41 5.08 -5.03
C GLY A 42 6.34 4.45 -3.64
N GLN A 43 5.23 3.79 -3.28
CA GLN A 43 4.98 3.35 -1.91
C GLN A 43 5.86 2.15 -1.53
N TYR A 44 6.06 1.24 -2.47
CA TYR A 44 6.96 0.10 -2.31
C TYR A 44 8.42 0.55 -2.35
N GLN A 45 8.79 1.53 -3.17
CA GLN A 45 10.13 2.13 -3.11
C GLN A 45 10.39 2.77 -1.73
N ALA A 46 9.49 3.64 -1.26
CA ALA A 46 9.62 4.29 0.05
C ALA A 46 9.63 3.27 1.21
N TYR A 47 8.93 2.15 1.08
CA TYR A 47 9.00 1.05 2.04
C TYR A 47 10.37 0.36 2.04
N GLN A 48 10.92 0.06 0.86
CA GLN A 48 12.27 -0.50 0.72
C GLN A 48 13.33 0.44 1.29
N ASP A 49 13.26 1.74 0.97
CA ASP A 49 14.21 2.74 1.49
C ASP A 49 14.20 2.78 3.03
N ARG A 50 13.02 2.71 3.66
CA ARG A 50 12.90 2.62 5.14
C ARG A 50 13.43 1.30 5.70
N ARG A 51 13.27 0.20 4.96
CA ARG A 51 13.75 -1.12 5.39
C ARG A 51 15.28 -1.20 5.32
N ASP A 52 15.84 -0.72 4.22
CA ASP A 52 17.27 -0.82 3.93
C ASP A 52 18.06 0.30 4.67
N GLY A 53 17.40 1.40 5.04
CA GLY A 53 17.93 2.46 5.91
C GLY A 53 18.00 2.12 7.40
N HIS A 54 17.70 0.88 7.79
CA HIS A 54 17.96 0.40 9.15
C HIS A 54 19.44 -0.01 9.28
N GLU A 55 20.34 0.98 9.30
CA GLU A 55 21.55 0.84 10.09
C GLU A 55 21.09 0.65 11.54
N GLY A 56 21.42 -0.50 12.12
CA GLY A 56 20.87 -1.00 13.38
C GLY A 56 20.71 0.09 14.44
N GLY A 57 19.47 0.56 14.63
CA GLY A 57 19.11 1.30 15.82
C GLY A 57 19.12 0.29 16.97
N GLU A 58 20.29 0.11 17.60
CA GLU A 58 20.34 -0.62 18.86
C GLU A 58 19.33 0.01 19.80
N PHE A 59 18.41 -0.80 20.31
CA PHE A 59 17.52 -0.42 21.40
C PHE A 59 18.35 -0.30 22.69
N THR A 60 19.23 0.70 22.74
CA THR A 60 20.21 0.92 23.81
C THR A 60 19.55 1.39 25.10
N ASN A 61 18.30 1.87 25.00
CA ASN A 61 17.61 2.57 26.07
C ASN A 61 16.43 1.81 26.66
N ALA A 62 16.48 0.47 26.59
CA ALA A 62 15.50 -0.44 27.21
C ALA A 62 15.28 -0.18 28.71
N HIS A 63 16.31 0.31 29.40
CA HIS A 63 16.34 0.57 30.84
C HIS A 63 15.67 1.89 31.25
N GLN A 64 15.30 2.75 30.30
CA GLN A 64 14.57 4.00 30.58
C GLN A 64 13.05 3.80 30.74
N PHE A 65 12.51 2.62 30.42
CA PHE A 65 11.14 2.29 30.78
C PHE A 65 11.11 1.98 32.28
N SER A 66 10.75 2.97 33.10
CA SER A 66 10.45 2.76 34.51
C SER A 66 9.27 1.80 34.61
N ASN A 67 9.47 0.65 35.27
CA ASN A 67 8.44 -0.36 35.56
C ASN A 67 7.39 0.11 36.59
N GLU A 68 7.27 1.43 36.82
CA GLU A 68 6.22 1.98 37.67
C GLU A 68 4.87 1.75 36.97
N GLU A 69 4.01 0.95 37.60
CA GLU A 69 2.67 0.70 37.13
C GLU A 69 1.95 2.05 36.96
N HIS A 70 1.70 2.43 35.71
CA HIS A 70 0.80 3.53 35.42
C HIS A 70 -0.61 3.07 35.78
N ASP A 71 -0.97 3.24 37.05
CA ASP A 71 -2.32 2.98 37.53
C ASP A 71 -3.25 4.05 36.93
N CYS A 72 -3.93 3.68 35.84
CA CYS A 72 -4.86 4.53 35.12
C CYS A 72 -6.21 4.70 35.86
N ASN A 73 -6.34 4.22 37.11
CA ASN A 73 -7.54 4.35 37.94
C ASN A 73 -7.36 5.31 39.14
N LYS A 74 -6.53 6.34 39.01
CA LYS A 74 -6.48 7.40 40.03
C LYS A 74 -7.54 8.46 39.73
N ASP A 75 -8.66 8.39 40.45
CA ASP A 75 -9.75 9.38 40.48
C ASP A 75 -9.27 10.79 40.89
#